data_AF-A0A6B1FLR0-F1
#
_entry.id   AF-A0A6B1FLR0-F1
#
_cell.length_a   1.000
_cell.length_b   1.000
_cell.length_c   1.000
_cell.angle_alpha   90.00
_cell.angle_beta   90.00
_cell.angle_gamma   90.00
#
_symmetry.space_group_name_H-M   'P 1'
#
loop_
_entity.id
_entity.type
_entity.pdbx_description
1 polymer ?
#
loop_
_entity_poly.entity_id
_entity_poly.type
_entity_poly.pdbx_seq_one_letter_code
_entity_poly.pdbx_strand_id
1 'polypeptide(L)' 'MESFWALLRRGYDGAFHHSSKKRLHRYANKCTGRLHARVLNMMVRSVVGKRLTYSQLV' A
#
# COMPACT_ATOMS: atom_id res chain seq x y z
N MET A 1 -8.89 -7.94 -0.59
CA MET A 1 -8.00 -6.82 -0.23
C MET A 1 -8.14 -6.58 1.27
N GLU A 2 -7.05 -6.55 2.03
CA GLU A 2 -7.10 -6.12 3.44
C GLU A 2 -7.42 -4.61 3.47
N SER A 3 -8.30 -4.17 4.38
CA SER A 3 -8.61 -2.74 4.51
C SER A 3 -7.40 -1.98 5.10
N PHE A 4 -7.34 -0.67 4.86
CA PHE A 4 -6.36 0.21 5.48
C PHE A 4 -6.31 0.02 7.01
N TRP A 5 -7.48 -0.09 7.63
CA TRP A 5 -7.62 -0.24 9.07
C TRP A 5 -7.10 -1.58 9.59
N ALA A 6 -7.27 -2.67 8.83
CA ALA A 6 -6.70 -3.97 9.20
C ALA A 6 -5.17 -3.94 9.22
N LEU A 7 -4.54 -3.27 8.24
CA LEU A 7 -3.08 -3.09 8.22
C LEU A 7 -2.58 -2.19 9.34
N LEU A 8 -3.31 -1.09 9.61
CA LEU A 8 -2.97 -0.17 10.69
C LEU A 8 -3.06 -0.86 12.05
N ARG A 9 -4.13 -1.63 12.29
CA ARG A 9 -4.32 -2.39 13.53
C ARG A 9 -3.25 -3.45 13.72
N ARG A 10 -2.90 -4.22 12.68
CA ARG A 10 -1.78 -5.18 12.76
C ARG A 10 -0.45 -4.50 13.07
N GLY A 11 -0.20 -3.31 12.51
CA GLY A 11 0.98 -2.50 12.83
C GLY A 11 0.96 -1.99 14.27
N TYR A 12 -0.22 -1.63 14.77
CA TYR A 12 -0.45 -1.18 16.14
C TYR A 12 -0.16 -2.30 17.16
N ASP A 13 -0.77 -3.46 16.98
CA ASP A 13 -0.66 -4.58 17.89
C ASP A 13 0.76 -5.20 17.92
N GLY A 14 1.51 -5.13 16.81
CA GLY A 14 2.85 -5.74 16.72
C GLY A 14 4.04 -4.79 16.86
N ALA A 15 4.00 -3.62 16.21
CA ALA A 15 5.18 -2.75 16.08
C ALA A 15 5.08 -1.45 16.92
N PHE A 16 3.86 -1.00 17.24
CA PHE A 16 3.64 0.24 17.97
C PHE A 16 3.26 -0.06 19.43
N HIS A 17 4.20 -0.63 20.19
CA HIS A 17 4.05 -0.92 21.62
C HIS A 17 3.62 0.33 22.43
N HIS A 18 3.91 1.54 21.93
CA HIS A 18 3.38 2.78 22.49
C HIS A 18 3.09 3.82 21.38
N SER A 19 1.81 4.00 21.05
CA SER A 19 1.36 5.01 20.08
C SER A 19 1.08 6.35 20.77
N SER A 20 2.10 7.18 20.91
CA SER A 20 1.87 8.59 21.25
C SER A 20 1.20 9.32 20.09
N LYS A 21 0.27 10.24 20.37
CA LYS A 21 -0.41 11.10 19.36
C LYS A 21 0.60 11.75 18.40
N LYS A 22 1.79 12.11 18.89
CA LYS A 22 2.88 12.72 18.10
C LYS A 22 3.45 11.80 16.99
N ARG A 23 3.29 10.48 17.10
CA ARG A 23 3.82 9.50 16.14
C ARG A 23 2.74 8.90 15.23
N LEU A 24 1.47 9.11 15.54
CA LEU A 24 0.34 8.54 14.80
C LEU A 24 0.39 8.89 13.31
N HIS A 25 0.68 10.16 12.99
CA HIS A 25 0.81 10.61 11.60
C HIS A 25 1.93 9.88 10.83
N ARG A 26 3.07 9.59 11.49
CA ARG A 26 4.15 8.80 10.88
C ARG A 26 3.71 7.36 10.61
N TYR A 27 2.89 6.77 11.48
CA TYR A 27 2.38 5.42 11.30
C TYR A 27 1.33 5.34 10.19
N ALA A 28 0.44 6.33 10.10
CA ALA A 28 -0.50 6.46 8.98
C ALA A 28 0.26 6.55 7.64
N ASN A 29 1.24 7.44 7.53
CA ASN A 29 2.05 7.58 6.30
C ASN A 29 2.81 6.31 5.93
N LYS A 30 3.38 5.59 6.91
CA LYS A 30 4.02 4.29 6.66
C LYS A 30 3.02 3.26 6.13
N CYS A 31 1.80 3.25 6.67
CA CYS A 31 0.75 2.33 6.23
C CYS A 31 0.30 2.64 4.79
N THR A 32 0.06 3.93 4.49
CA THR A 32 -0.30 4.40 3.14
C THR A 32 0.80 4.09 2.12
N GLY A 33 2.07 4.32 2.45
CA GLY A 33 3.19 3.98 1.57
C GLY A 33 3.26 2.48 1.23
N ARG A 34 3.01 1.60 2.21
CA ARG A 34 2.95 0.14 1.97
C ARG A 34 1.79 -0.25 1.07
N LEU A 35 0.63 0.39 1.23
CA LEU A 35 -0.53 0.15 0.37
C LEU A 35 -0.27 0.59 -1.07
N HIS A 36 0.28 1.78 -1.27
CA HIS A 36 0.64 2.28 -2.60
C HIS A 36 1.67 1.35 -3.28
N ALA A 37 2.69 0.87 -2.56
CA ALA A 37 3.65 -0.08 -3.09
C ALA A 37 3.00 -1.43 -3.49
N ARG A 38 2.03 -1.95 -2.71
CA ARG A 38 1.29 -3.16 -3.07
C ARG A 38 0.46 -2.96 -4.34
N VAL A 39 -0.24 -1.83 -4.44
CA VAL A 39 -1.05 -1.49 -5.63
C VAL A 39 -0.16 -1.33 -6.86
N LEU A 40 0.95 -0.60 -6.75
CA LEU A 40 1.91 -0.44 -7.84
C LEU A 40 2.45 -1.80 -8.32
N ASN A 41 2.85 -2.68 -7.39
CA ASN A 41 3.29 -4.03 -7.73
C ASN A 41 2.18 -4.83 -8.44
N MET A 42 0.92 -4.70 -8.03
CA MET A 42 -0.20 -5.33 -8.73
C MET A 42 -0.39 -4.78 -10.14
N MET A 43 -0.27 -3.46 -10.33
CA MET A 43 -0.33 -2.83 -11.66
C MET A 43 0.81 -3.29 -12.56
N VAL A 44 2.04 -3.31 -12.05
CA VAL A 44 3.19 -3.81 -12.82
C VAL A 44 2.96 -5.26 -13.23
N ARG A 45 2.56 -6.12 -12.29
CA ARG A 45 2.26 -7.54 -12.59
C ARG A 45 1.12 -7.72 -13.58
N SER A 46 0.14 -6.83 -13.62
CA SER A 46 -0.99 -6.95 -14.56
C SER A 46 -0.61 -6.61 -16.00
N VAL A 47 0.52 -5.91 -16.19
CA VAL A 47 1.08 -5.49 -17.49
C VAL A 47 2.23 -6.39 -17.94
N VAL A 48 2.94 -7.06 -17.03
CA VAL A 48 4.01 -8.03 -17.38
C VAL A 48 3.47 -9.06 -18.38
N GLY A 49 4.12 -9.16 -19.55
CA GLY A 49 3.74 -10.07 -20.64
C GLY A 49 2.68 -9.53 -21.62
N LYS A 50 2.04 -8.39 -21.32
CA LYS A 50 1.14 -7.71 -22.26
C LYS A 50 1.94 -6.67 -23.05
N ARG A 51 1.90 -6.78 -24.37
CA ARG A 51 2.49 -5.78 -25.28
C ARG A 51 1.41 -4.78 -25.67
N LEU A 52 1.52 -3.54 -25.20
CA LEU A 52 0.68 -2.44 -25.64
C LEU A 52 1.24 -1.90 -26.95
N THR A 53 0.62 -2.22 -28.07
CA THR A 53 0.89 -1.55 -29.36
C THR A 53 0.12 -0.24 -29.42
N TYR A 54 0.76 0.83 -29.90
CA TYR A 54 0.16 2.18 -29.98
C TYR A 54 -1.19 2.19 -30.72
N SER A 55 -1.37 1.30 -31.70
CA SER A 55 -2.63 1.13 -32.45
C SER A 55 -3.80 0.61 -31.59
N GLN A 56 -3.57 0.01 -30.43
CA GLN A 56 -4.62 -0.45 -29.51
C GLN A 56 -4.91 0.55 -28.38
N LEU A 57 -4.28 1.72 -28.42
CA LEU A 57 -4.45 2.78 -27.42
C LEU A 57 -5.58 3.77 -27.76
N VAL A 58 -6.31 3.54 -28.86
CA VAL A 58 -7.39 4.40 -29.38
C VAL A 58 -8.68 3.59 -29.49
#